data_AF-A0A8T2BGX0-F1
#
_entry.id   AF-A0A8T2BGX0-F1
#
_cell.length_a   1.000
_cell.length_b   1.000
_cell.length_c   1.000
_cell.angle_alpha   90.00
_cell.angle_beta   90.00
_cell.angle_gamma   90.00
#
_symmetry.space_group_name_H-M   'P 1'
#
loop_
_entity.id
_entity.type
_entity.pdbx_description
1 polymer ?
#
loop_
_entity_poly.entity_id
_entity_poly.type
_entity_poly.pdbx_seq_one_letter_code
_entity_poly.pdbx_strand_id
1 'polypeptide(L)'
;MEMILADVSGTLIHATIKKQQMNNVYQVRRTIITRCSSLSDDMLFDFANFQDILNESGLNENILIDVIGQVVSLGEMNTLDVANKATKELEYELRDSSDDQLTSTLWKRFAETMWNACETVGNVKVIFLIRLAKCNTFKGERSISNVFEMSLLEIKEFVATYVN
;
A
#
# COMPACT_ATOMS: atom_id res chain seq x y z
N MET A 1 -15.17 5.65 -11.39
CA MET A 1 -15.41 5.57 -9.94
C MET A 1 -14.59 4.42 -9.42
N GLU A 2 -13.85 4.63 -8.34
CA GLU A 2 -13.02 3.61 -7.69
C GLU A 2 -13.61 3.31 -6.31
N MET A 3 -13.60 2.04 -5.92
CA MET A 3 -14.19 1.54 -4.69
C MET A 3 -13.32 0.45 -4.10
N ILE A 4 -13.33 0.32 -2.77
CA ILE A 4 -12.80 -0.86 -2.08
C ILE A 4 -14.00 -1.64 -1.54
N LEU A 5 -13.96 -2.94 -1.76
CA LEU A 5 -14.94 -3.90 -1.27
C LEU A 5 -14.27 -4.76 -0.20
N ALA A 6 -14.95 -4.97 0.92
CA ALA A 6 -14.53 -5.86 1.99
C ALA A 6 -15.48 -7.05 2.06
N ASP A 7 -14.97 -8.25 2.35
CA ASP A 7 -15.79 -9.40 2.73
C ASP A 7 -15.87 -9.59 4.26
N VAL A 8 -16.63 -10.59 4.71
CA VAL A 8 -16.80 -10.91 6.14
C VAL A 8 -15.52 -11.40 6.83
N SER A 9 -14.53 -11.80 6.04
CA SER A 9 -13.21 -12.23 6.53
C SER A 9 -12.22 -11.07 6.60
N GLY A 10 -12.63 -9.86 6.21
CA GLY A 10 -11.75 -8.69 6.14
C GLY A 10 -10.94 -8.59 4.84
N THR A 11 -11.19 -9.45 3.85
CA THR A 11 -10.48 -9.41 2.56
C THR A 11 -10.88 -8.16 1.78
N LEU A 12 -9.90 -7.34 1.40
CA LEU A 12 -10.12 -6.07 0.71
C LEU A 12 -9.78 -6.20 -0.78
N ILE A 13 -10.69 -5.75 -1.65
CA ILE A 13 -10.56 -5.80 -3.12
C ILE A 13 -10.81 -4.41 -3.70
N HIS A 14 -9.93 -3.95 -4.59
CA HIS A 14 -10.14 -2.74 -5.38
C HIS A 14 -11.02 -3.02 -6.61
N ALA A 15 -12.05 -2.19 -6.80
CA ALA A 15 -12.96 -2.24 -7.93
C ALA A 15 -13.00 -0.89 -8.67
N THR A 16 -12.84 -0.93 -10.00
CA THR A 16 -12.91 0.26 -10.86
C THR A 16 -14.09 0.19 -11.82
N ILE A 17 -14.94 1.22 -11.79
CA ILE A 17 -16.05 1.40 -12.73
C ILE A 17 -15.68 2.48 -13.75
N LYS A 18 -15.56 2.07 -15.03
CA LYS A 18 -15.28 2.96 -16.16
C LYS A 18 -16.52 3.78 -16.55
N LYS A 19 -16.32 5.00 -17.06
CA LYS A 19 -17.41 5.93 -17.45
C LYS A 19 -18.41 5.33 -18.45
N GLN A 20 -17.95 4.46 -19.36
CA GLN A 20 -18.82 3.75 -20.31
C GLN A 20 -19.81 2.79 -19.62
N GLN A 21 -19.41 2.17 -18.50
CA GLN A 21 -20.27 1.30 -17.67
C GLN A 21 -21.32 2.07 -16.90
N MET A 22 -21.08 3.36 -16.64
CA MET A 22 -22.03 4.22 -15.93
C MET A 22 -23.14 4.75 -16.83
N ASN A 23 -22.94 4.73 -18.16
CA ASN A 23 -23.76 5.54 -19.07
C ASN A 23 -24.59 4.80 -20.12
N ASN A 24 -24.49 3.48 -20.38
CA ASN A 24 -25.36 2.89 -21.43
C ASN A 24 -25.62 1.37 -21.39
N VAL A 25 -26.83 1.06 -21.89
CA VAL A 25 -27.66 -0.15 -21.86
C VAL A 25 -27.20 -1.32 -22.76
N TYR A 26 -26.04 -1.21 -23.44
CA TYR A 26 -25.65 -2.16 -24.50
C TYR A 26 -24.42 -3.04 -24.20
N GLN A 27 -24.04 -3.22 -22.93
CA GLN A 27 -23.04 -4.22 -22.56
C GLN A 27 -23.64 -5.44 -21.87
N VAL A 28 -23.34 -6.62 -22.42
CA VAL A 28 -23.78 -7.95 -21.94
C VAL A 28 -23.12 -8.35 -20.61
N ARG A 29 -22.19 -7.55 -20.07
CA ARG A 29 -21.62 -7.73 -18.72
C ARG A 29 -22.37 -6.86 -17.72
N ARG A 30 -23.39 -7.45 -17.09
CA ARG A 30 -24.19 -6.78 -16.06
C ARG A 30 -23.53 -6.95 -14.69
N THR A 31 -22.99 -5.88 -14.13
CA THR A 31 -22.62 -5.83 -12.71
C THR A 31 -23.88 -5.50 -11.90
N ILE A 32 -24.28 -6.38 -10.99
CA ILE A 32 -25.41 -6.15 -10.09
C ILE A 32 -24.85 -5.79 -8.72
N ILE A 33 -25.15 -4.58 -8.24
CA ILE A 33 -24.80 -4.11 -6.90
C ILE A 33 -26.12 -3.96 -6.14
N THR A 34 -26.27 -4.72 -5.05
CA THR A 34 -27.43 -4.63 -4.16
C THR A 34 -26.98 -4.10 -2.81
N ARG A 35 -27.78 -3.23 -2.19
CA ARG A 35 -27.49 -2.74 -0.84
C ARG A 35 -27.52 -3.90 0.14
N CYS A 36 -26.50 -3.99 0.98
CA CYS A 36 -26.46 -4.89 2.14
C CYS A 36 -26.68 -4.06 3.41
N SER A 37 -27.17 -4.68 4.48
CA SER A 37 -27.10 -4.09 5.82
C SER A 37 -25.64 -3.85 6.21
N SER A 38 -25.34 -2.72 6.84
CA SER A 38 -24.00 -2.44 7.38
C SER A 38 -23.60 -3.54 8.36
N LEU A 39 -22.47 -4.20 8.12
CA LEU A 39 -21.99 -5.32 8.94
C LEU A 39 -21.21 -4.83 10.16
N SER A 40 -20.40 -3.79 10.02
CA SER A 40 -19.73 -3.01 11.08
C SER A 40 -19.02 -1.78 10.47
N ASP A 41 -18.78 -0.74 11.26
CA ASP A 41 -17.91 0.40 10.91
C ASP A 41 -16.47 0.22 11.46
N ASP A 42 -16.19 -0.90 12.14
CA ASP A 42 -14.89 -1.16 12.77
C ASP A 42 -13.82 -1.46 11.71
N MET A 43 -12.93 -0.49 11.46
CA MET A 43 -11.76 -0.67 10.60
C MET A 43 -10.54 -1.12 11.41
N LEU A 44 -10.61 -2.33 11.99
CA LEU A 44 -9.44 -2.95 12.63
C LEU A 44 -8.29 -3.09 11.64
N PHE A 45 -7.05 -2.98 12.13
CA PHE A 45 -5.87 -3.27 11.33
C PHE A 45 -5.69 -4.78 11.24
N ASP A 46 -5.43 -5.28 10.03
CA ASP A 46 -5.06 -6.67 9.78
C ASP A 46 -3.69 -6.70 9.10
N PHE A 47 -2.63 -6.66 9.92
CA PHE A 47 -1.27 -6.53 9.42
C PHE A 47 -0.78 -7.85 8.84
N ALA A 48 -0.40 -7.83 7.56
CA ALA A 48 0.24 -8.95 6.90
C ALA A 48 1.68 -9.17 7.42
N ASN A 49 2.02 -10.42 7.69
CA ASN A 49 3.38 -10.80 8.08
C ASN A 49 4.34 -10.76 6.86
N PHE A 50 5.59 -10.35 7.09
CA PHE A 50 6.56 -10.18 6.00
C PHE A 50 6.91 -11.51 5.33
N GLN A 51 6.99 -12.62 6.06
CA GLN A 51 7.22 -13.95 5.48
C GLN A 51 6.08 -14.35 4.54
N ASP A 52 4.84 -14.06 4.91
CA ASP A 52 3.67 -14.33 4.06
C ASP A 52 3.64 -13.42 2.82
N ILE A 53 4.21 -12.21 2.90
CA ILE A 53 4.40 -11.27 1.78
C ILE A 53 5.59 -11.66 0.90
N LEU A 54 6.63 -12.32 1.41
CA LEU A 54 7.80 -12.69 0.62
C LEU A 54 7.68 -14.07 -0.03
N ASN A 55 6.94 -14.99 0.58
CA ASN A 55 6.75 -16.35 0.07
C ASN A 55 5.95 -16.38 -1.25
N GLU A 56 6.50 -16.93 -2.33
CA GLU A 56 5.81 -17.06 -3.65
C GLU A 56 4.40 -17.67 -3.57
N SER A 57 4.19 -18.62 -2.65
CA SER A 57 2.92 -19.30 -2.40
C SER A 57 2.09 -18.69 -1.27
N GLY A 58 2.55 -17.56 -0.72
CA GLY A 58 1.91 -16.82 0.37
C GLY A 58 0.73 -15.98 -0.09
N LEU A 59 0.73 -14.69 0.25
CA LEU A 59 -0.40 -13.80 -0.04
C LEU A 59 -0.68 -13.63 -1.54
N ASN A 60 -1.97 -13.54 -1.87
CA ASN A 60 -2.44 -13.35 -3.25
C ASN A 60 -2.27 -11.88 -3.69
N GLU A 61 -1.79 -11.63 -4.90
CA GLU A 61 -1.60 -10.26 -5.43
C GLU A 61 -2.92 -9.49 -5.69
N ASN A 62 -4.06 -10.17 -5.66
CA ASN A 62 -5.38 -9.59 -5.90
C ASN A 62 -6.07 -9.10 -4.63
N ILE A 63 -5.47 -9.29 -3.46
CA ILE A 63 -5.98 -8.75 -2.19
C ILE A 63 -5.17 -7.52 -1.78
N LEU A 64 -5.81 -6.65 -1.01
CA LEU A 64 -5.16 -5.51 -0.37
C LEU A 64 -4.85 -5.86 1.08
N ILE A 65 -3.69 -5.41 1.56
CA ILE A 65 -3.16 -5.75 2.88
C ILE A 65 -2.79 -4.48 3.66
N ASP A 66 -2.80 -4.58 4.98
CA ASP A 66 -2.21 -3.55 5.84
C ASP A 66 -0.78 -3.99 6.21
N VAL A 67 0.17 -3.07 6.22
CA VAL A 67 1.59 -3.35 6.50
C VAL A 67 2.12 -2.32 7.48
N ILE A 68 2.86 -2.79 8.49
CA ILE A 68 3.56 -1.96 9.46
C ILE A 68 5.03 -2.40 9.56
N GLY A 69 5.95 -1.45 9.63
CA GLY A 69 7.37 -1.74 9.77
C GLY A 69 8.20 -0.50 10.05
N GLN A 70 9.44 -0.70 10.48
CA GLN A 70 10.44 0.36 10.57
C GLN A 70 11.08 0.57 9.19
N VAL A 71 11.19 1.81 8.73
CA VAL A 71 12.01 2.14 7.56
C VAL A 71 13.49 2.01 7.93
N VAL A 72 14.22 1.16 7.22
CA VAL A 72 15.65 0.91 7.46
C VAL A 72 16.57 1.37 6.33
N SER A 73 16.02 1.50 5.12
CA SER A 73 16.74 2.00 3.95
C SER A 73 15.81 2.81 3.05
N LEU A 74 16.36 3.82 2.39
CA LEU A 74 15.69 4.65 1.37
C LEU A 74 16.59 4.71 0.15
N GLY A 75 16.01 4.37 -1.01
CA GLY A 75 16.61 4.64 -2.31
C GLY A 75 16.47 6.11 -2.70
N GLU A 76 16.86 6.45 -3.92
CA GLU A 76 16.74 7.80 -4.47
C GLU A 76 15.31 8.11 -4.94
N MET A 77 14.90 9.38 -4.84
CA MET A 77 13.63 9.86 -5.40
C MET A 77 13.73 9.96 -6.93
N ASN A 78 13.11 8.99 -7.61
CA ASN A 78 13.06 8.96 -9.06
C ASN A 78 11.87 9.77 -9.61
N THR A 79 12.01 10.25 -10.85
CA THR A 79 10.91 10.85 -11.61
C THR A 79 10.81 10.15 -12.96
N LEU A 80 9.80 9.31 -13.11
CA LEU A 80 9.55 8.55 -14.33
C LEU A 80 8.46 9.19 -15.17
N ASP A 81 8.58 9.11 -16.50
CA ASP A 81 7.45 9.41 -17.38
C ASP A 81 6.56 8.17 -17.54
N VAL A 82 5.39 8.20 -16.91
CA VAL A 82 4.38 7.15 -17.00
C VAL A 82 3.15 7.72 -17.71
N ALA A 83 2.95 7.31 -18.96
CA ALA A 83 1.84 7.75 -19.80
C ALA A 83 1.79 9.29 -20.01
N ASN A 84 2.93 9.89 -20.36
CA ASN A 84 3.13 11.33 -20.56
C ASN A 84 2.88 12.15 -19.28
N LYS A 85 3.18 11.56 -18.13
CA LYS A 85 3.05 12.20 -16.82
C LYS A 85 4.27 11.88 -15.99
N ALA A 86 4.98 12.93 -15.59
CA ALA A 86 6.03 12.85 -14.59
C ALA A 86 5.46 12.29 -13.27
N THR A 87 5.96 11.15 -12.85
CA THR A 87 5.49 10.38 -11.71
C THR A 87 6.67 10.12 -10.79
N LYS A 88 6.55 10.53 -9.52
CA LYS A 88 7.54 10.25 -8.49
C LYS A 88 7.49 8.79 -8.07
N GLU A 89 8.66 8.21 -7.85
CA GLU A 89 8.85 6.83 -7.37
C GLU A 89 9.93 6.84 -6.30
N LEU A 90 9.70 6.10 -5.23
CA LEU A 90 10.67 5.93 -4.15
C LEU A 90 10.69 4.46 -3.72
N GLU A 91 11.85 3.84 -3.86
CA GLU A 91 12.15 2.52 -3.31
C GLU A 91 12.65 2.66 -1.86
N TYR A 92 12.25 1.75 -1.00
CA TYR A 92 12.61 1.74 0.42
C TYR A 92 12.52 0.31 0.98
N GLU A 93 13.19 0.08 2.09
CA GLU A 93 13.16 -1.19 2.80
C GLU A 93 12.52 -1.01 4.18
N LEU A 94 11.57 -1.89 4.46
CA LEU A 94 10.95 -2.02 5.76
C LEU A 94 11.59 -3.17 6.53
N ARG A 95 11.51 -3.08 7.85
CA ARG A 95 11.87 -4.15 8.77
C ARG A 95 10.80 -4.36 9.82
N ASP A 96 10.41 -5.60 10.05
CA ASP A 96 9.43 -5.96 11.08
C ASP A 96 10.08 -6.26 12.44
N SER A 97 9.28 -6.75 13.40
CA SER A 97 9.75 -7.13 14.73
C SER A 97 10.57 -8.42 14.77
N SER A 98 10.52 -9.22 13.70
CA SER A 98 11.29 -10.46 13.53
C SER A 98 12.64 -10.19 12.85
N ASP A 99 12.95 -8.93 12.56
CA ASP A 99 14.12 -8.47 11.80
C ASP A 99 14.06 -8.86 10.30
N ASP A 100 12.90 -9.31 9.82
CA ASP A 100 12.66 -9.60 8.41
C ASP A 100 12.55 -8.30 7.61
N GLN A 101 13.10 -8.30 6.39
CA GLN A 101 13.14 -7.12 5.53
C GLN A 101 12.26 -7.26 4.29
N LEU A 102 11.57 -6.17 3.94
CA LEU A 102 10.64 -6.12 2.80
C LEU A 102 10.94 -4.89 1.93
N THR A 103 11.44 -5.14 0.73
CA THR A 103 11.58 -4.11 -0.31
C THR A 103 10.21 -3.65 -0.78
N SER A 104 10.05 -2.34 -0.93
CA SER A 104 8.77 -1.70 -1.15
C SER A 104 8.91 -0.47 -2.04
N THR A 105 7.82 -0.08 -2.72
CA THR A 105 7.81 1.09 -3.61
C THR A 105 6.62 2.00 -3.32
N LEU A 106 6.88 3.29 -3.11
CA LEU A 106 5.85 4.33 -3.06
C LEU A 106 5.85 5.15 -4.34
N TRP A 107 4.67 5.62 -4.72
CA TRP A 107 4.45 6.41 -5.92
C TRP A 107 3.79 7.76 -5.59
N LYS A 108 4.08 8.77 -6.42
CA LYS A 108 3.47 10.10 -6.37
C LYS A 108 3.61 10.75 -4.98
N ARG A 109 2.53 11.33 -4.45
CA ARG A 109 2.52 12.03 -3.16
C ARG A 109 2.96 11.16 -1.98
N PHE A 110 2.78 9.84 -2.07
CA PHE A 110 3.21 8.93 -1.01
C PHE A 110 4.74 8.86 -0.93
N ALA A 111 5.40 8.81 -2.10
CA ALA A 111 6.85 8.87 -2.20
C ALA A 111 7.38 10.19 -1.58
N GLU A 112 6.79 11.32 -1.97
CA GLU A 112 7.18 12.64 -1.46
C GLU A 112 6.96 12.76 0.06
N THR A 113 5.86 12.20 0.58
CA THR A 113 5.56 12.21 2.01
C THR A 113 6.61 11.44 2.81
N MET A 114 6.98 10.24 2.34
CA MET A 114 8.02 9.42 2.97
C MET A 114 9.39 10.09 2.90
N TRP A 115 9.75 10.60 1.73
CA TRP A 115 11.02 11.30 1.51
C TRP A 115 11.20 12.46 2.49
N ASN A 116 10.19 13.32 2.61
CA ASN A 116 10.24 14.47 3.51
C ASN A 116 10.36 14.06 4.98
N ALA A 117 9.66 13.01 5.41
CA ALA A 117 9.72 12.51 6.80
C ALA A 117 11.10 11.96 7.16
N CYS A 118 11.86 11.46 6.17
CA CYS A 118 13.17 10.86 6.41
C CYS A 118 14.33 11.84 6.20
N GLU A 119 14.18 12.84 5.33
CA GLU A 119 15.19 13.89 5.12
C GLU A 119 15.21 14.94 6.23
N THR A 120 14.11 15.14 6.97
CA THR A 120 13.99 16.29 7.88
C THR A 120 14.72 16.14 9.21
N VAL A 121 15.25 14.95 9.57
CA VAL A 121 15.81 14.76 10.91
C VAL A 121 16.97 13.75 10.94
N GLY A 122 18.14 14.21 11.39
CA GLY A 122 19.27 13.32 11.66
C GLY A 122 18.96 12.31 12.77
N ASN A 123 19.25 11.03 12.51
CA ASN A 123 19.14 9.92 13.46
C ASN A 123 17.72 9.60 13.97
N VAL A 124 16.68 9.90 13.18
CA VAL A 124 15.29 9.51 13.46
C VAL A 124 14.97 8.14 12.91
N LYS A 125 14.33 7.31 13.74
CA LYS A 125 13.70 6.06 13.30
C LYS A 125 12.29 6.38 12.81
N VAL A 126 11.94 5.90 11.62
CA VAL A 126 10.62 6.11 11.06
C VAL A 126 9.85 4.79 11.11
N ILE A 127 8.66 4.80 11.73
CA ILE A 127 7.68 3.73 11.61
C ILE A 127 6.70 4.10 10.51
N PHE A 128 6.56 3.16 9.59
CA PHE A 128 5.69 3.22 8.43
C PHE A 128 4.48 2.31 8.67
N LEU A 129 3.30 2.84 8.43
CA LEU A 129 2.07 2.07 8.37
C LEU A 129 1.36 2.44 7.08
N ILE A 130 1.06 1.44 6.26
CA ILE A 130 0.21 1.61 5.08
C ILE A 130 -0.97 0.66 5.15
N ARG A 131 -2.16 1.20 4.91
CA ARG A 131 -3.35 0.41 4.66
C ARG A 131 -3.60 0.28 3.18
N LEU A 132 -4.21 -0.83 2.80
CA LEU A 132 -4.62 -1.10 1.42
C LEU A 132 -3.43 -1.08 0.45
N ALA A 133 -2.30 -1.62 0.88
CA ALA A 133 -1.16 -1.86 0.02
C ALA A 133 -1.44 -3.07 -0.87
N LYS A 134 -0.81 -3.08 -2.04
CA LYS A 134 -0.87 -4.21 -2.96
C LYS A 134 0.45 -4.96 -2.93
N CYS A 135 0.37 -6.28 -2.86
CA CYS A 135 1.50 -7.17 -3.12
C CYS A 135 1.74 -7.27 -4.63
N ASN A 136 3.00 -7.19 -5.04
CA ASN A 136 3.41 -7.32 -6.43
C ASN A 136 4.56 -8.32 -6.53
N THR A 137 4.66 -9.04 -7.65
CA THR A 137 5.84 -9.83 -8.00
C THR A 137 6.49 -9.26 -9.26
N PHE A 138 7.77 -8.92 -9.18
CA PHE A 138 8.56 -8.47 -10.33
C PHE A 138 9.84 -9.28 -10.43
N LYS A 139 10.01 -9.98 -11.56
CA LYS A 139 11.16 -10.88 -11.82
C LYS A 139 11.38 -11.94 -10.71
N GLY A 140 10.31 -12.38 -10.05
CA GLY A 140 10.38 -13.36 -8.95
C GLY A 140 10.50 -12.74 -7.56
N GLU A 141 10.84 -11.45 -7.47
CA GLU A 141 10.93 -10.73 -6.21
C GLU A 141 9.56 -10.17 -5.83
N ARG A 142 9.13 -10.46 -4.60
CA ARG A 142 7.86 -9.96 -4.07
C ARG A 142 8.08 -8.68 -3.27
N SER A 143 7.20 -7.72 -3.47
CA SER A 143 7.25 -6.40 -2.83
C SER A 143 5.85 -5.85 -2.59
N ILE A 144 5.76 -4.71 -1.92
CA ILE A 144 4.50 -3.98 -1.78
C ILE A 144 4.57 -2.60 -2.45
N SER A 145 3.40 -2.10 -2.84
CA SER A 145 3.24 -0.71 -3.28
C SER A 145 1.92 -0.11 -2.84
N ASN A 146 1.84 1.22 -2.79
CA ASN A 146 0.54 1.89 -2.65
C ASN A 146 -0.34 1.66 -3.89
N VAL A 147 -1.65 1.60 -3.69
CA VAL A 147 -2.66 1.47 -4.74
C VAL A 147 -3.23 2.85 -5.05
N PHE A 148 -2.70 3.47 -6.12
CA PHE A 148 -3.10 4.80 -6.58
C PHE A 148 -3.28 5.77 -5.39
N GLU A 149 -4.47 6.36 -5.25
CA GLU A 149 -4.83 7.30 -4.19
C GLU A 149 -5.63 6.65 -3.07
N MET A 150 -5.83 5.33 -3.11
CA MET A 150 -6.71 4.60 -2.20
C MET A 150 -5.99 4.13 -0.93
N SER A 151 -4.69 3.90 -0.99
CA SER A 151 -3.92 3.54 0.20
C SER A 151 -3.94 4.66 1.24
N LEU A 152 -3.93 4.27 2.51
CA LEU A 152 -3.85 5.20 3.62
C LEU A 152 -2.47 5.05 4.25
N LEU A 153 -1.68 6.12 4.23
CA LEU A 153 -0.31 6.11 4.74
C LEU A 153 -0.25 6.94 6.02
N GLU A 154 0.28 6.32 7.07
CA GLU A 154 0.69 6.98 8.30
C GLU A 154 2.19 6.79 8.53
N ILE A 155 2.86 7.88 8.89
CA ILE A 155 4.28 7.89 9.20
C ILE A 155 4.46 8.44 10.61
N LYS A 156 5.28 7.77 11.42
CA LYS A 156 5.63 8.19 12.77
C LYS A 156 7.14 8.26 12.93
N GLU A 157 7.62 9.43 13.29
CA GLU A 157 9.03 9.71 13.55
C GLU A 157 9.35 9.52 15.04
N PHE A 158 10.46 8.84 15.33
CA PHE A 158 10.99 8.62 16.66
C PHE A 158 12.42 9.13 16.75
N VAL A 159 12.66 10.07 17.65
CA VAL A 159 14.02 10.49 18.00
C VAL A 159 14.56 9.49 19.03
N ALA A 160 15.59 8.74 18.67
CA ALA A 160 16.31 7.92 19.64
C ALA A 160 17.12 8.86 20.57
N THR A 161 16.50 9.27 21.68
CA THR A 161 17.22 9.96 22.75
C THR A 161 17.98 8.90 23.54
N TYR A 162 19.27 8.78 23.27
CA TYR A 162 20.18 8.09 24.19
C TYR A 162 20.30 8.95 25.44
N VAL A 163 19.64 8.55 26.51
CA VAL A 163 19.93 9.07 27.85
C VAL A 163 21.17 8.32 28.33
N ASN A 164 22.32 9.00 28.33
CA ASN A 164 23.55 8.52 28.97
C ASN A 164 23.41 8.56 30.50
#